data_AF-A0AA97BK13-F1
#
_entry.id   AF-A0AA97BK13-F1
#
_cell.length_a   1.000
_cell.length_b   1.000
_cell.length_c   1.000
_cell.angle_alpha   90.00
_cell.angle_beta   90.00
_cell.angle_gamma   90.00
#
_symmetry.space_group_name_H-M   'P 1'
#
loop_
_entity.id
_entity.type
_entity.pdbx_description
1 polymer ?
#
loop_
_entity_poly.entity_id
_entity_poly.type
_entity_poly.pdbx_seq_one_letter_code
_entity_poly.pdbx_strand_id
1 'polypeptide(L)'
;MDIENNKMEKISTRVKLDLCNYFNWNDIDIHYTIINVDEEKIYTLSSNYEWQLIYWHHDMDLSLKERLFSGVQYWSNYSDAYQKILTKLDKGNKKIDICNRYNNLFEIFSLNGNHKVSYEYLLSLYQWRSIVSDYAYEKWSENKTVALPLRQKIELDEPVPIICRSKETPNFIRFGQLSFSNKEALTIRLLLSHRNIKEISRIQGCSEEVEYIRVKNIKKKLNCEMVSQKECFSVMEGHGITLTSLEKLMPIN
;
A
#
# COMPACT_ATOMS: atom_id res chain seq x y z
N MET A 1 17.88 -8.44 11.25
CA MET A 1 18.61 -8.76 10.01
C MET A 1 19.28 -7.48 9.53
N ASP A 2 20.43 -7.58 8.89
CA ASP A 2 21.15 -6.44 8.29
C ASP A 2 20.70 -6.20 6.83
N ILE A 3 20.78 -4.96 6.38
CA ILE A 3 20.45 -4.55 5.01
C ILE A 3 21.36 -5.21 3.97
N GLU A 4 22.60 -5.51 4.34
CA GLU A 4 23.62 -6.15 3.49
C GLU A 4 23.37 -7.66 3.26
N ASN A 5 22.20 -8.17 3.64
CA ASN A 5 21.87 -9.58 3.49
C ASN A 5 21.85 -10.01 2.02
N ASN A 6 22.67 -11.01 1.67
CA ASN A 6 22.76 -11.57 0.32
C ASN A 6 21.39 -11.99 -0.27
N LYS A 7 20.42 -12.43 0.55
CA LYS A 7 19.06 -12.73 0.05
C LYS A 7 18.34 -11.46 -0.43
N MET A 8 18.48 -10.34 0.27
CA MET A 8 17.91 -9.06 -0.15
C MET A 8 18.51 -8.57 -1.47
N GLU A 9 19.84 -8.70 -1.61
CA GLU A 9 20.54 -8.40 -2.86
C GLU A 9 20.01 -9.28 -4.01
N LYS A 10 19.97 -10.60 -3.81
CA LYS A 10 19.48 -11.56 -4.83
C LYS A 10 18.05 -11.28 -5.25
N ILE A 11 17.15 -10.99 -4.30
CA ILE A 11 15.76 -10.62 -4.60
C ILE A 11 15.75 -9.34 -5.44
N SER A 12 16.49 -8.31 -5.02
CA SER A 12 16.53 -7.01 -5.70
C SER A 12 17.07 -7.12 -7.13
N THR A 13 18.14 -7.89 -7.35
CA THR A 13 18.71 -8.13 -8.68
C THR A 13 17.71 -8.82 -9.62
N ARG A 14 16.84 -9.69 -9.07
CA ARG A 14 15.80 -10.36 -9.86
C ARG A 14 14.61 -9.47 -10.21
N VAL A 15 14.33 -8.41 -9.44
CA VAL A 15 13.20 -7.49 -9.72
C VAL A 15 13.24 -6.98 -11.15
N LYS A 16 14.41 -6.51 -11.61
CA LYS A 16 14.55 -5.98 -12.97
C LYS A 16 14.30 -7.04 -14.05
N LEU A 17 14.73 -8.28 -13.80
CA LEU A 17 14.55 -9.38 -14.73
C LEU A 17 13.11 -9.88 -14.76
N ASP A 18 12.53 -10.14 -13.58
CA ASP A 18 11.20 -10.75 -13.44
C ASP A 18 10.07 -9.76 -13.78
N LEU A 19 10.30 -8.44 -13.64
CA LEU A 19 9.30 -7.39 -13.93
C LEU A 19 9.64 -6.56 -15.19
N CYS A 20 10.53 -7.04 -16.07
CA CYS A 20 10.99 -6.31 -17.26
C CYS A 20 9.88 -5.93 -18.26
N ASN A 21 8.79 -6.70 -18.29
CA ASN A 21 7.65 -6.44 -19.19
C ASN A 21 6.74 -5.30 -18.68
N TYR A 22 6.94 -4.83 -17.45
CA TYR A 22 6.08 -3.82 -16.81
C TYR A 22 6.75 -2.44 -16.70
N PHE A 23 8.08 -2.40 -16.61
CA PHE A 23 8.83 -1.17 -16.35
C PHE A 23 10.01 -0.99 -17.31
N ASN A 24 10.19 0.24 -17.79
CA ASN A 24 11.43 0.62 -18.46
C ASN A 24 12.48 1.00 -17.40
N TRP A 25 13.38 0.06 -17.08
CA TRP A 25 14.40 0.26 -16.05
C TRP A 25 15.46 1.30 -16.39
N ASN A 26 15.56 1.73 -17.65
CA ASN A 26 16.40 2.85 -18.01
C ASN A 26 15.80 4.17 -17.51
N ASP A 27 14.48 4.24 -17.42
CA ASP A 27 13.74 5.46 -17.08
C ASP A 27 13.39 5.54 -15.61
N ILE A 28 12.97 4.42 -15.00
CA ILE A 28 12.43 4.34 -13.64
C ILE A 28 13.10 3.23 -12.84
N ASP A 29 13.28 3.47 -11.54
CA ASP A 29 13.47 2.46 -10.52
C ASP A 29 12.28 2.46 -9.55
N ILE A 30 11.92 1.28 -9.06
CA ILE A 30 10.82 1.11 -8.11
C ILE A 30 11.37 0.65 -6.76
N HIS A 31 10.69 1.05 -5.69
CA HIS A 31 10.91 0.58 -4.35
C HIS A 31 9.56 0.33 -3.68
N TYR A 32 9.40 -0.82 -3.06
CA TYR A 32 8.16 -1.21 -2.41
C TYR A 32 8.47 -1.62 -0.97
N THR A 33 7.76 -1.01 -0.03
CA THR A 33 8.01 -1.18 1.40
C THR A 33 6.70 -1.45 2.12
N ILE A 34 6.71 -2.46 2.98
CA ILE A 34 5.66 -2.71 3.97
C ILE A 34 6.25 -2.47 5.35
N ILE A 35 5.60 -1.62 6.14
CA ILE A 35 5.92 -1.41 7.55
C ILE A 35 4.77 -1.96 8.38
N ASN A 36 5.05 -3.00 9.15
CA ASN A 36 4.13 -3.56 10.11
C ASN A 36 4.55 -3.08 11.50
N VAL A 37 3.76 -2.18 12.08
CA VAL A 37 4.05 -1.57 13.38
C VAL A 37 3.87 -2.57 14.51
N ASP A 38 2.88 -3.48 14.41
CA ASP A 38 2.63 -4.49 15.44
C ASP A 38 3.74 -5.55 15.51
N GLU A 39 4.30 -5.91 14.36
CA GLU A 39 5.41 -6.85 14.28
C GLU A 39 6.79 -6.19 14.42
N GLU A 40 6.85 -4.86 14.49
CA GLU A 40 8.09 -4.07 14.45
C GLU A 40 9.02 -4.44 13.28
N LYS A 41 8.41 -4.65 12.10
CA LYS A 41 9.13 -5.12 10.91
C LYS A 41 8.93 -4.24 9.69
N ILE A 42 10.01 -4.10 8.94
CA ILE A 42 10.04 -3.49 7.61
C ILE A 42 10.39 -4.57 6.59
N TYR A 43 9.52 -4.76 5.62
CA TYR A 43 9.79 -5.57 4.43
C TYR A 43 10.03 -4.63 3.27
N THR A 44 11.06 -4.90 2.48
CA THR A 44 11.43 -4.04 1.37
C THR A 44 11.80 -4.85 0.12
N LEU A 45 11.50 -4.27 -1.03
CA LEU A 45 11.80 -4.76 -2.36
C LEU A 45 12.28 -3.56 -3.19
N SER A 46 13.42 -3.68 -3.85
CA SER A 46 13.96 -2.60 -4.69
C SER A 46 14.42 -3.12 -6.04
N SER A 47 14.21 -2.37 -7.12
CA SER A 47 14.91 -2.62 -8.39
C SER A 47 16.34 -2.09 -8.38
N ASN A 48 16.71 -1.32 -7.35
CA ASN A 48 18.03 -0.75 -7.14
C ASN A 48 18.50 -1.05 -5.71
N TYR A 49 19.30 -2.09 -5.55
CA TYR A 49 19.78 -2.52 -4.23
C TYR A 49 20.77 -1.52 -3.63
N GLU A 50 21.62 -0.89 -4.45
CA GLU A 50 22.56 0.14 -4.00
C GLU A 50 21.82 1.31 -3.34
N TRP A 51 20.71 1.75 -3.91
CA TRP A 51 19.86 2.76 -3.29
C TRP A 51 19.37 2.33 -1.91
N GLN A 52 18.98 1.07 -1.76
CA GLN A 52 18.53 0.53 -0.48
C GLN A 52 19.68 0.54 0.55
N LEU A 53 20.91 0.17 0.16
CA LEU A 53 22.08 0.31 1.02
C LEU A 53 22.31 1.78 1.44
N ILE A 54 22.30 2.71 0.49
CA ILE A 54 22.46 4.15 0.76
C ILE A 54 21.41 4.63 1.77
N TYR A 55 20.14 4.29 1.56
CA TYR A 55 19.04 4.69 2.44
C TYR A 55 19.28 4.24 3.90
N TRP A 56 19.66 2.98 4.08
CA TRP A 56 19.85 2.40 5.42
C TRP A 56 21.15 2.85 6.07
N HIS A 57 22.25 3.02 5.33
CA HIS A 57 23.51 3.55 5.86
C HIS A 57 23.44 5.02 6.31
N HIS A 58 22.43 5.76 5.85
CA HIS A 58 22.16 7.13 6.29
C HIS A 58 21.05 7.19 7.37
N ASP A 59 20.68 6.05 7.95
CA ASP A 59 19.66 5.92 9.00
C ASP A 59 18.31 6.56 8.64
N MET A 60 17.94 6.53 7.36
CA MET A 60 16.72 7.20 6.89
C MET A 60 15.45 6.49 7.36
N ASP A 61 15.53 5.23 7.79
CA ASP A 61 14.45 4.53 8.49
C ASP A 61 14.18 5.10 9.89
N LEU A 62 15.10 5.85 10.50
CA LEU A 62 14.84 6.60 11.74
C LEU A 62 13.97 7.85 11.50
N SER A 63 13.83 8.28 10.25
CA SER A 63 12.98 9.42 9.83
C SER A 63 11.75 8.96 9.05
N LEU A 64 11.43 7.66 9.07
CA LEU A 64 10.37 7.03 8.29
C LEU A 64 9.00 7.68 8.50
N LYS A 65 8.70 8.21 9.70
CA LYS A 65 7.45 8.92 10.03
C LYS A 65 7.08 10.01 9.03
N GLU A 66 8.07 10.71 8.46
CA GLU A 66 7.84 11.73 7.42
C GLU A 66 7.15 11.14 6.16
N ARG A 67 7.35 9.86 5.89
CA ARG A 67 6.87 9.14 4.71
C ARG A 67 5.56 8.36 4.95
N LEU A 68 5.05 8.36 6.19
CA LEU A 68 3.86 7.59 6.59
C LEU A 68 2.54 8.34 6.39
N PHE A 69 2.58 9.49 5.73
CA PHE A 69 1.38 10.23 5.37
C PHE A 69 0.69 9.57 4.17
N SER A 70 -0.59 9.19 4.33
CA SER A 70 -1.35 8.58 3.24
C SER A 70 -1.55 9.55 2.08
N GLY A 71 -1.14 9.16 0.88
CA GLY A 71 -1.22 10.00 -0.31
C GLY A 71 0.02 9.90 -1.19
N VAL A 72 0.18 10.89 -2.07
CA VAL A 72 1.30 10.99 -3.01
C VAL A 72 2.17 12.19 -2.63
N GLN A 73 3.48 11.96 -2.44
CA GLN A 73 4.42 13.00 -2.03
C GLN A 73 5.75 12.90 -2.76
N TYR A 74 6.27 14.05 -3.21
CA TYR A 74 7.63 14.14 -3.72
C TYR A 74 8.63 14.17 -2.58
N TRP A 75 9.77 13.50 -2.76
CA TRP A 75 10.84 13.49 -1.77
C TRP A 75 11.48 14.86 -1.55
N SER A 76 11.39 15.75 -2.54
CA SER A 76 11.80 17.15 -2.40
C SER A 76 10.99 17.92 -1.35
N ASN A 77 9.83 17.41 -0.93
CA ASN A 77 8.96 18.04 0.06
C ASN A 77 9.17 17.47 1.47
N TYR A 78 10.04 16.47 1.63
CA TYR A 78 10.49 16.00 2.94
C TYR A 78 11.63 16.88 3.47
N SER A 79 12.09 16.56 4.68
CA SER A 79 13.18 17.27 5.35
C SER A 79 14.48 17.30 4.53
N ASP A 80 15.36 18.23 4.89
CA ASP A 80 16.69 18.37 4.28
C ASP A 80 17.51 17.07 4.29
N ALA A 81 17.25 16.17 5.25
CA ALA A 81 17.90 14.86 5.29
C ALA A 81 17.55 14.04 4.03
N TYR A 82 16.27 13.97 3.67
CA TYR A 82 15.81 13.32 2.44
C TYR A 82 16.35 14.01 1.19
N GLN A 83 16.35 15.33 1.16
CA GLN A 83 16.89 16.08 0.02
C GLN A 83 18.39 15.83 -0.19
N LYS A 84 19.18 15.75 0.90
CA LYS A 84 20.62 15.46 0.84
C LYS A 84 20.91 14.06 0.33
N ILE A 85 20.10 13.05 0.66
CA ILE A 85 20.34 11.69 0.16
C ILE A 85 19.85 11.50 -1.27
N LEU A 86 18.85 12.26 -1.72
CA LEU A 86 18.39 12.24 -3.11
C LEU A 86 19.50 12.61 -4.09
N THR A 87 20.42 13.50 -3.70
CA THR A 87 21.56 13.87 -4.57
C THR A 87 22.53 12.71 -4.81
N LYS A 88 22.40 11.59 -4.07
CA LYS A 88 23.18 10.37 -4.25
C LYS A 88 22.56 9.40 -5.28
N LEU A 89 21.39 9.73 -5.83
CA LEU A 89 20.75 8.94 -6.88
C LEU A 89 21.11 9.46 -8.28
N ASP A 90 21.57 8.54 -9.14
CA ASP A 90 21.86 8.84 -10.55
C ASP A 90 20.66 9.40 -11.32
N LYS A 91 19.45 8.98 -10.95
CA LYS A 91 18.21 9.36 -11.63
C LYS A 91 17.57 10.68 -11.14
N GLY A 92 18.25 11.42 -10.26
CA GLY A 92 17.92 12.79 -9.88
C GLY A 92 16.70 12.95 -8.95
N ASN A 93 16.50 14.18 -8.47
CA ASN A 93 15.60 14.60 -7.38
C ASN A 93 14.08 14.47 -7.64
N LYS A 94 13.64 13.47 -8.42
CA LYS A 94 12.25 13.31 -8.87
C LYS A 94 11.61 12.04 -8.30
N LYS A 95 12.07 11.63 -7.12
CA LYS A 95 11.52 10.49 -6.38
C LYS A 95 10.18 10.86 -5.76
N ILE A 96 9.22 9.96 -5.92
CA ILE A 96 7.84 10.10 -5.44
C ILE A 96 7.54 8.90 -4.53
N ASP A 97 6.85 9.13 -3.44
CA ASP A 97 6.20 8.10 -2.64
C ASP A 97 4.69 8.12 -2.86
N ILE A 98 4.11 6.92 -2.93
CA ILE A 98 2.68 6.68 -2.79
C ILE A 98 2.53 5.85 -1.53
N CYS A 99 2.04 6.45 -0.45
CA CYS A 99 1.84 5.77 0.82
C CYS A 99 0.35 5.49 1.06
N ASN A 100 0.04 4.26 1.50
CA ASN A 100 -1.27 3.86 1.97
C ASN A 100 -1.15 3.30 3.39
N ARG A 101 -2.02 3.75 4.29
CA ARG A 101 -2.14 3.18 5.63
C ARG A 101 -3.36 2.26 5.75
N TYR A 102 -3.15 1.13 6.39
CA TYR A 102 -4.14 0.11 6.70
C TYR A 102 -4.03 -0.24 8.18
N ASN A 103 -4.65 0.57 9.04
CA ASN A 103 -4.48 0.49 10.49
C ASN A 103 -2.99 0.59 10.88
N ASN A 104 -2.41 -0.54 11.30
CA ASN A 104 -1.04 -0.66 11.80
C ASN A 104 -0.03 -1.06 10.70
N LEU A 105 -0.52 -1.24 9.47
CA LEU A 105 0.28 -1.61 8.31
C LEU A 105 0.35 -0.45 7.33
N PHE A 106 1.57 -0.03 6.99
CA PHE A 106 1.81 0.99 5.97
C PHE A 106 2.42 0.33 4.75
N GLU A 107 1.94 0.71 3.58
CA GLU A 107 2.53 0.36 2.30
C GLU A 107 3.06 1.63 1.65
N ILE A 108 4.33 1.62 1.26
CA ILE A 108 4.94 2.70 0.48
C ILE A 108 5.42 2.12 -0.84
N PHE A 109 4.88 2.64 -1.93
CA PHE A 109 5.38 2.40 -3.27
C PHE A 109 6.08 3.65 -3.78
N SER A 110 7.41 3.59 -3.90
CA SER A 110 8.22 4.70 -4.38
C SER A 110 8.64 4.48 -5.83
N LEU A 111 8.62 5.57 -6.59
CA LEU A 111 9.09 5.64 -7.96
C LEU A 111 10.23 6.65 -8.02
N ASN A 112 11.34 6.27 -8.64
CA ASN A 112 12.45 7.17 -8.90
C ASN A 112 12.68 7.21 -10.42
N GLY A 113 12.64 8.38 -11.04
CA GLY A 113 12.74 8.49 -12.49
C GLY A 113 13.58 9.66 -12.97
N ASN A 114 14.16 9.51 -14.17
CA ASN A 114 15.04 10.52 -14.80
C ASN A 114 14.28 11.82 -15.15
N HIS A 115 12.96 11.71 -15.32
CA HIS A 115 12.06 12.79 -15.69
C HIS A 115 10.95 12.95 -14.66
N LYS A 116 10.28 14.11 -14.67
CA LYS A 116 9.14 14.32 -13.78
C LYS A 116 8.01 13.44 -14.31
N VAL A 117 7.53 12.51 -13.50
CA VAL A 117 6.48 11.57 -13.88
C VAL A 117 5.20 12.38 -14.10
N SER A 118 4.63 12.33 -15.31
CA SER A 118 3.35 12.98 -15.58
C SER A 118 2.23 12.32 -14.77
N TYR A 119 1.13 13.03 -14.53
CA TYR A 119 0.00 12.47 -13.78
C TYR A 119 -0.60 11.22 -14.47
N GLU A 120 -0.73 11.25 -15.80
CA GLU A 120 -1.20 10.10 -16.58
C GLU A 120 -0.27 8.89 -16.38
N TYR A 121 1.04 9.12 -16.39
CA TYR A 121 2.01 8.06 -16.19
C TYR A 121 2.03 7.55 -14.74
N LEU A 122 1.82 8.41 -13.75
CA LEU A 122 1.64 8.01 -12.35
C LEU A 122 0.45 7.06 -12.17
N LEU A 123 -0.67 7.33 -12.84
CA LEU A 123 -1.85 6.44 -12.79
C LEU A 123 -1.53 5.06 -13.38
N SER A 124 -0.86 5.01 -14.53
CA SER A 124 -0.42 3.74 -15.13
C SER A 124 0.55 2.98 -14.22
N LEU A 125 1.50 3.68 -13.59
CA LEU A 125 2.45 3.06 -12.66
C LEU A 125 1.76 2.56 -11.39
N TYR A 126 0.76 3.28 -10.90
CA TYR A 126 -0.04 2.86 -9.74
C TYR A 126 -0.86 1.60 -10.04
N GLN A 127 -1.31 1.38 -11.28
CA GLN A 127 -1.98 0.13 -11.67
C GLN A 127 -1.05 -1.09 -11.54
N TRP A 128 0.25 -0.92 -11.76
CA TRP A 128 1.25 -1.98 -11.60
C TRP A 128 1.61 -2.28 -10.14
N ARG A 129 1.15 -1.46 -9.18
CA ARG A 129 1.41 -1.67 -7.75
C ARG A 129 0.96 -3.06 -7.28
N SER A 130 -0.19 -3.55 -7.76
CA SER A 130 -0.70 -4.87 -7.37
C SER A 130 0.23 -6.00 -7.80
N ILE A 131 0.80 -5.90 -9.01
CA ILE A 131 1.80 -6.85 -9.53
C ILE A 131 3.07 -6.81 -8.68
N VAL A 132 3.56 -5.60 -8.36
CA VAL A 132 4.75 -5.44 -7.51
C VAL A 132 4.51 -5.97 -6.11
N SER A 133 3.34 -5.69 -5.52
CA SER A 133 2.92 -6.20 -4.22
C SER A 133 2.89 -7.71 -4.20
N ASP A 134 2.23 -8.34 -5.18
CA ASP A 134 2.14 -9.79 -5.28
C ASP A 134 3.52 -10.45 -5.41
N TYR A 135 4.38 -9.90 -6.26
CA TYR A 135 5.76 -10.33 -6.41
C TYR A 135 6.55 -10.19 -5.10
N ALA A 136 6.44 -9.04 -4.42
CA ALA A 136 7.14 -8.79 -3.16
C ALA A 136 6.78 -9.80 -2.09
N TYR A 137 5.47 -10.04 -1.89
CA TYR A 137 4.98 -11.01 -0.91
C TYR A 137 5.39 -12.44 -1.23
N GLU A 138 5.39 -12.84 -2.51
CA GLU A 138 5.93 -14.14 -2.92
C GLU A 138 7.40 -14.27 -2.48
N LYS A 139 8.25 -13.30 -2.83
CA LYS A 139 9.68 -13.33 -2.48
C LYS A 139 9.96 -13.26 -0.99
N TRP A 140 9.19 -12.49 -0.23
CA TRP A 140 9.33 -12.45 1.24
C TRP A 140 8.84 -13.75 1.89
N SER A 141 7.78 -14.37 1.37
CA SER A 141 7.24 -15.63 1.92
C SER A 141 8.19 -16.81 1.71
N GLU A 142 8.86 -16.89 0.54
CA GLU A 142 9.92 -17.84 0.24
C GLU A 142 11.15 -17.63 1.15
N ASN A 143 11.34 -16.40 1.64
CA ASN A 143 12.50 -15.99 2.40
C ASN A 143 12.09 -15.40 3.76
N LYS A 144 11.54 -16.24 4.65
CA LYS A 144 11.03 -15.88 6.00
C LYS A 144 11.96 -15.03 6.88
N THR A 145 13.25 -14.92 6.54
CA THR A 145 14.23 -14.11 7.27
C THR A 145 14.35 -12.68 6.76
N VAL A 146 13.70 -12.27 5.66
CA VAL A 146 13.99 -11.03 4.91
C VAL A 146 13.29 -9.78 5.48
N ALA A 147 13.04 -9.76 6.80
CA ALA A 147 12.49 -8.59 7.49
C ALA A 147 13.59 -7.79 8.20
N LEU A 148 13.57 -6.47 8.04
CA LEU A 148 14.41 -5.52 8.74
C LEU A 148 13.70 -5.01 10.00
N PRO A 149 14.44 -4.66 11.07
CA PRO A 149 13.81 -4.13 12.27
C PRO A 149 13.26 -2.72 12.01
N LEU A 150 12.06 -2.44 12.54
CA LEU A 150 11.55 -1.08 12.63
C LEU A 150 12.26 -0.36 13.79
N ARG A 151 13.28 0.45 13.49
CA ARG A 151 14.08 1.16 14.52
C ARG A 151 13.41 2.42 15.05
N GLN A 152 12.59 3.09 14.24
CA GLN A 152 11.82 4.25 14.68
C GLN A 152 10.57 3.84 15.43
N LYS A 153 10.33 4.40 16.61
CA LYS A 153 9.05 4.27 17.31
C LYS A 153 7.96 5.02 16.55
N ILE A 154 6.98 4.30 16.00
CA ILE A 154 5.82 4.88 15.33
C ILE A 154 4.66 4.88 16.33
N GLU A 155 4.23 6.07 16.71
CA GLU A 155 3.01 6.24 17.51
C GLU A 155 1.84 6.38 16.54
N LEU A 156 0.90 5.45 16.64
CA LEU A 156 -0.34 5.47 15.88
C LEU A 156 -1.33 6.34 16.64
N ASP A 157 -1.95 7.30 15.94
CA ASP A 157 -3.04 8.07 16.52
C ASP A 157 -4.12 7.12 17.04
N GLU A 158 -4.58 7.33 18.27
CA GLU A 158 -5.70 6.57 18.82
C GLU A 158 -6.90 6.71 17.88
N PRO A 159 -7.63 5.63 17.59
CA PRO A 159 -8.81 5.72 16.76
C PRO A 159 -9.79 6.71 17.41
N VAL A 160 -9.94 7.90 16.81
CA VAL A 160 -10.95 8.86 17.25
C VAL A 160 -12.28 8.11 17.23
N PRO A 161 -12.97 7.95 18.37
CA PRO A 161 -14.24 7.26 18.39
C PRO A 161 -15.15 7.97 17.41
N ILE A 162 -15.61 7.23 16.39
CA ILE A 162 -16.58 7.73 15.44
C ILE A 162 -17.70 8.36 16.28
N ILE A 163 -17.94 9.67 16.11
CA ILE A 163 -19.05 10.36 16.76
C ILE A 163 -20.33 9.85 16.09
N CYS A 164 -20.70 8.61 16.37
CA CYS A 164 -22.03 8.09 16.14
C CYS A 164 -22.91 8.72 17.23
N ARG A 165 -23.73 9.69 16.84
CA ARG A 165 -24.84 10.16 17.67
C ARG A 165 -25.88 9.05 17.83
N SER A 166 -25.60 8.05 18.63
CA SER A 166 -26.57 7.13 19.26
C SER A 166 -25.82 6.04 20.02
N LYS A 167 -26.27 5.73 21.24
CA LYS A 167 -25.70 4.74 22.17
C LYS A 167 -25.89 3.27 21.75
N GLU A 168 -25.80 2.96 20.47
CA GLU A 168 -25.85 1.59 19.94
C GLU A 168 -24.60 1.36 19.09
N THR A 169 -23.85 0.33 19.45
CA THR A 169 -22.56 -0.06 18.87
C THR A 169 -22.59 -0.12 17.33
N PRO A 170 -21.68 0.55 16.61
CA PRO A 170 -21.69 0.57 15.15
C PRO A 170 -20.97 -0.67 14.61
N ASN A 171 -21.57 -1.84 14.74
CA ASN A 171 -21.05 -3.05 14.10
C ASN A 171 -21.27 -3.05 12.57
N PHE A 172 -22.03 -2.07 12.05
CA PHE A 172 -22.41 -2.00 10.65
C PHE A 172 -22.40 -0.57 10.10
N ILE A 173 -21.86 -0.40 8.89
CA ILE A 173 -21.91 0.79 8.05
C ILE A 173 -23.12 0.68 7.11
N ARG A 174 -23.92 1.74 7.01
CA ARG A 174 -25.18 1.73 6.25
C ARG A 174 -25.17 2.70 5.09
N PHE A 175 -25.77 2.27 3.98
CA PHE A 175 -26.02 3.07 2.78
C PHE A 175 -27.48 2.86 2.35
N GLY A 176 -28.37 3.79 2.74
CA GLY A 176 -29.81 3.60 2.61
C GLY A 176 -30.27 2.36 3.38
N GLN A 177 -30.82 1.38 2.66
CA GLN A 177 -31.29 0.10 3.24
C GLN A 177 -30.20 -0.97 3.34
N LEU A 178 -29.02 -0.72 2.77
CA LEU A 178 -27.90 -1.66 2.80
C LEU A 178 -27.13 -1.53 4.10
N SER A 179 -26.68 -2.66 4.66
CA SER A 179 -25.84 -2.71 5.85
C SER A 179 -24.65 -3.66 5.66
N PHE A 180 -23.46 -3.16 5.98
CA PHE A 180 -22.18 -3.86 5.82
C PHE A 180 -21.47 -3.89 7.16
N SER A 181 -20.94 -5.05 7.54
CA SER A 181 -20.03 -5.15 8.68
C SER A 181 -18.75 -4.35 8.42
N ASN A 182 -17.99 -4.02 9.46
CA ASN A 182 -16.74 -3.28 9.31
C ASN A 182 -15.74 -3.98 8.36
N LYS A 183 -15.67 -5.32 8.38
CA LYS A 183 -14.82 -6.08 7.44
C LYS A 183 -15.34 -5.99 6.01
N GLU A 184 -16.65 -6.10 5.79
CA GLU A 184 -17.24 -5.93 4.45
C GLU A 184 -17.01 -4.52 3.92
N ALA A 185 -17.19 -3.49 4.75
CA ALA A 185 -16.93 -2.11 4.35
C ALA A 185 -15.46 -1.87 4.03
N LEU A 186 -14.53 -2.46 4.81
CA LEU A 186 -13.11 -2.44 4.51
C LEU A 186 -12.80 -3.12 3.17
N THR A 187 -13.40 -4.29 2.90
CA THR A 187 -13.29 -4.97 1.60
C THR A 187 -13.77 -4.09 0.46
N ILE A 188 -14.95 -3.48 0.58
CA ILE A 188 -15.50 -2.58 -0.44
C ILE A 188 -14.52 -1.41 -0.68
N ARG A 189 -14.02 -0.79 0.40
CA ARG A 189 -13.05 0.31 0.31
C ARG A 189 -11.81 -0.12 -0.48
N LEU A 190 -11.22 -1.26 -0.14
CA LEU A 190 -10.01 -1.76 -0.79
C LEU A 190 -10.26 -2.16 -2.26
N LEU A 191 -11.42 -2.74 -2.58
CA LEU A 191 -11.80 -3.03 -3.96
C LEU A 191 -11.93 -1.74 -4.79
N LEU A 192 -12.56 -0.70 -4.23
CA LEU A 192 -12.68 0.61 -4.88
C LEU A 192 -11.32 1.32 -5.01
N SER A 193 -10.35 1.00 -4.16
CA SER A 193 -8.94 1.42 -4.28
C SER A 193 -8.10 0.54 -5.23
N HIS A 194 -8.75 -0.26 -6.08
CA HIS A 194 -8.14 -1.14 -7.08
C HIS A 194 -7.22 -2.22 -6.50
N ARG A 195 -7.58 -2.79 -5.34
CA ARG A 195 -6.91 -3.97 -4.79
C ARG A 195 -7.52 -5.26 -5.32
N ASN A 196 -6.67 -6.25 -5.55
CA ASN A 196 -7.11 -7.61 -5.84
C ASN A 196 -7.45 -8.36 -4.53
N ILE A 197 -8.20 -9.47 -4.63
CA ILE A 197 -8.69 -10.22 -3.46
C ILE A 197 -7.55 -10.77 -2.59
N LYS A 198 -6.42 -11.12 -3.22
CA LYS A 198 -5.22 -11.64 -2.54
C LYS A 198 -4.52 -10.55 -1.72
N GLU A 199 -4.44 -9.32 -2.22
CA GLU A 199 -3.95 -8.18 -1.45
C GLU A 199 -4.88 -7.89 -0.26
N ILE A 200 -6.19 -7.92 -0.49
CA ILE A 200 -7.19 -7.63 0.54
C ILE A 200 -7.12 -8.67 1.68
N SER A 201 -7.00 -9.94 1.35
CA SER A 201 -6.93 -11.02 2.34
C SER A 201 -5.70 -10.87 3.25
N ARG A 202 -4.54 -10.49 2.67
CA ARG A 202 -3.32 -10.15 3.42
C ARG A 202 -3.52 -8.94 4.33
N ILE A 203 -4.07 -7.85 3.81
CA ILE A 203 -4.34 -6.62 4.59
C ILE A 203 -5.28 -6.92 5.76
N GLN A 204 -6.29 -7.77 5.55
CA GLN A 204 -7.27 -8.14 6.58
C GLN A 204 -6.82 -9.32 7.47
N GLY A 205 -5.63 -9.88 7.24
CA GLY A 205 -5.10 -11.01 8.01
C GLY A 205 -5.97 -12.27 7.92
N CYS A 206 -6.54 -12.57 6.76
CA CYS A 206 -7.37 -13.76 6.53
C CYS A 206 -6.98 -14.52 5.25
N SER A 207 -7.58 -15.69 5.03
CA SER A 207 -7.35 -16.46 3.80
C SER A 207 -8.08 -15.84 2.59
N GLU A 208 -7.64 -16.16 1.38
CA GLU A 208 -8.30 -15.70 0.14
C GLU A 208 -9.74 -16.20 0.06
N GLU A 209 -10.03 -17.44 0.49
CA GLU A 209 -11.38 -18.02 0.48
C GLU A 209 -12.35 -17.23 1.36
N VAL A 210 -11.87 -16.80 2.54
CA VAL A 210 -12.66 -15.95 3.45
C VAL A 210 -13.00 -14.62 2.78
N GLU A 211 -12.06 -14.04 2.02
CA GLU A 211 -12.28 -12.80 1.30
C GLU A 211 -13.23 -13.00 0.09
N TYR A 212 -13.09 -14.09 -0.66
CA TYR A 212 -14.02 -14.46 -1.73
C TYR A 212 -15.45 -14.60 -1.22
N ILE A 213 -15.66 -15.27 -0.07
CA ILE A 213 -16.96 -15.40 0.58
C ILE A 213 -17.51 -14.01 0.96
N ARG A 214 -16.65 -13.14 1.48
CA ARG A 214 -17.03 -11.77 1.86
C ARG A 214 -17.46 -10.95 0.64
N VAL A 215 -16.72 -11.00 -0.46
CA VAL A 215 -17.08 -10.35 -1.73
C VAL A 215 -18.39 -10.90 -2.27
N LYS A 216 -18.62 -12.22 -2.20
CA LYS A 216 -19.90 -12.83 -2.60
C LYS A 216 -21.07 -12.31 -1.76
N ASN A 217 -20.90 -12.20 -0.45
CA ASN A 217 -21.93 -11.66 0.45
C ASN A 217 -22.23 -10.17 0.17
N ILE A 218 -21.19 -9.37 -0.11
CA ILE A 218 -21.34 -7.97 -0.53
C ILE A 218 -22.16 -7.89 -1.84
N LYS A 219 -21.80 -8.68 -2.85
CA LYS A 219 -22.53 -8.72 -4.12
C LYS A 219 -23.99 -9.15 -3.94
N LYS A 220 -24.25 -10.13 -3.06
CA LYS A 220 -25.61 -10.55 -2.71
C LYS A 220 -26.42 -9.41 -2.09
N LYS A 221 -25.83 -8.64 -1.17
CA LYS A 221 -26.48 -7.46 -0.57
C LYS A 221 -26.80 -6.38 -1.60
N LEU A 222 -25.94 -6.23 -2.61
CA LEU A 222 -26.12 -5.29 -3.72
C LEU A 222 -26.98 -5.84 -4.87
N ASN A 223 -27.51 -7.07 -4.75
CA ASN A 223 -28.22 -7.77 -5.81
C ASN A 223 -27.45 -7.84 -7.14
N CYS A 224 -26.13 -8.04 -7.08
CA CYS A 224 -25.23 -7.99 -8.23
C CYS A 224 -24.29 -9.22 -8.30
N GLU A 225 -24.79 -10.41 -7.97
CA GLU A 225 -23.98 -11.64 -7.86
C GLU A 225 -23.31 -12.04 -9.19
N MET A 226 -24.05 -11.91 -10.30
CA MET A 226 -23.63 -12.40 -11.62
C MET A 226 -22.92 -11.36 -12.48
N VAL A 227 -22.79 -10.12 -12.01
CA VAL A 227 -22.19 -9.04 -12.80
C VAL A 227 -20.68 -8.98 -12.62
N SER A 228 -20.00 -8.40 -13.62
CA SER A 228 -18.57 -8.13 -13.57
C SER A 228 -18.21 -7.18 -12.42
N GLN A 229 -16.93 -7.15 -12.03
CA GLN A 229 -16.48 -6.25 -10.97
C GLN A 229 -16.72 -4.77 -11.31
N LYS A 230 -16.55 -4.40 -12.59
CA LYS A 230 -16.81 -3.04 -13.07
C LYS A 230 -18.28 -2.65 -12.93
N GLU A 231 -19.18 -3.53 -13.34
CA GLU A 231 -20.64 -3.30 -13.17
C GLU A 231 -21.03 -3.26 -11.69
N CYS A 232 -20.41 -4.08 -10.85
CA CYS A 232 -20.60 -4.04 -9.40
C CYS A 232 -20.20 -2.67 -8.81
N PHE A 233 -19.15 -2.02 -9.32
CA PHE A 233 -18.77 -0.67 -8.90
C PHE A 233 -19.81 0.38 -9.31
N SER A 234 -20.38 0.28 -10.51
CA SER A 234 -21.48 1.16 -10.92
C SER A 234 -22.73 0.99 -10.04
N VAL A 235 -23.04 -0.24 -9.61
CA VAL A 235 -24.13 -0.49 -8.65
C VAL A 235 -23.83 0.14 -7.30
N MET A 236 -22.60 0.01 -6.79
CA MET A 236 -22.16 0.67 -5.55
C MET A 236 -22.31 2.19 -5.64
N GLU A 237 -21.88 2.82 -6.73
CA GLU A 237 -22.04 4.25 -6.98
C GLU A 237 -23.52 4.68 -6.96
N GLY A 238 -24.41 3.88 -7.56
CA GLY A 238 -25.86 4.12 -7.53
C GLY A 238 -26.46 4.11 -6.13
N HIS A 239 -25.84 3.42 -5.18
CA HIS A 239 -26.20 3.43 -3.75
C HIS A 239 -25.45 4.49 -2.93
N GLY A 240 -24.64 5.35 -3.57
CA GLY A 240 -23.80 6.34 -2.90
C GLY A 240 -22.57 5.74 -2.21
N ILE A 241 -22.27 4.46 -2.47
CA ILE A 241 -21.09 3.76 -1.94
C ILE A 241 -19.90 4.12 -2.84
N THR A 242 -19.17 5.15 -2.43
CA THR A 242 -17.96 5.64 -3.10
C THR A 242 -16.76 5.53 -2.17
N LEU A 243 -15.54 5.52 -2.74
CA LEU A 243 -14.32 5.53 -1.94
C LEU A 243 -14.33 6.69 -0.93
N THR A 244 -14.65 7.90 -1.40
CA THR A 244 -14.75 9.10 -0.55
C THR A 244 -15.80 8.99 0.56
N SER A 245 -16.94 8.34 0.30
CA SER A 245 -17.95 8.11 1.34
C SER A 245 -17.43 7.16 2.43
N LEU A 246 -16.70 6.12 2.05
CA LEU A 246 -16.12 5.15 2.97
C LEU A 246 -14.93 5.74 3.73
N GLU A 247 -14.13 6.61 3.14
CA GLU A 247 -13.05 7.32 3.84
C GLU A 247 -13.59 8.23 4.95
N LYS A 248 -14.75 8.86 4.73
CA LYS A 248 -15.42 9.68 5.77
C LYS A 248 -15.99 8.84 6.91
N LEU A 249 -16.52 7.66 6.59
CA LEU A 249 -17.17 6.76 7.56
C LEU A 249 -16.18 5.83 8.28
N MET A 250 -15.06 5.56 7.63
CA MET A 250 -13.94 4.76 8.11
C MET A 250 -12.65 5.56 7.91
N PRO A 251 -12.47 6.67 8.64
CA PRO A 251 -11.21 7.42 8.57
C PRO A 251 -10.09 6.44 8.88
N ILE A 252 -9.10 6.39 7.98
CA ILE A 252 -7.83 5.75 8.26
C ILE A 252 -7.21 6.64 9.32
N ASN A 253 -7.33 6.24 10.59
CA ASN A 253 -6.34 6.66 11.57
C ASN A 253 -5.13 5.85 11.26
#